data_AF-A0A822XBB0-F1
#
_entry.id   AF-A0A822XBB0-F1
#
_cell.length_a   1.000
_cell.length_b   1.000
_cell.length_c   1.000
_cell.angle_alpha   90.00
_cell.angle_beta   90.00
_cell.angle_gamma   90.00
#
_symmetry.space_group_name_H-M   'P 1'
#
loop_
_entity.id
_entity.type
_entity.pdbx_description
1 polymer ?
#
loop_
_entity_poly.entity_id
_entity_poly.type
_entity_poly.pdbx_seq_one_letter_code
_entity_poly.pdbx_strand_id
1 'polypeptide(L)'
;MARRSFPITLGLLLTPTIILLVLRMSLPVIDSILVSDRNVLIGIHVFAVMIGLILIGRGNKNKDHEFLRSGAIDRLSRTYGLEDGGLWSRADEALARLERRNSKKKPVQMSEGVASINAESRELDLGDQEPGDIRVSGVEVSTDTGDEQNPQEPGNTLAIKRKSRGISAWLDRRAEKLARKRLDKIRLKQQENK
;
A
#
# COMPACT_ATOMS: atom_id res chain seq x y z
N MET A 1 7.69 23.76 5.19
CA MET A 1 7.60 23.44 3.75
C MET A 1 8.37 24.53 3.01
N ALA A 2 9.65 24.30 2.69
CA ALA A 2 10.42 25.27 1.90
C ALA A 2 9.75 25.41 0.53
N ARG A 3 9.09 26.55 0.29
CA ARG A 3 8.55 26.86 -1.03
C ARG A 3 9.76 27.09 -1.94
N ARG A 4 9.88 26.30 -3.01
CA ARG A 4 10.84 26.59 -4.08
C ARG A 4 10.56 28.00 -4.56
N SER A 5 11.59 28.83 -4.70
CA SER A 5 11.41 30.19 -5.18
C SER A 5 10.77 30.16 -6.57
N PHE A 6 9.99 31.19 -6.88
CA PHE A 6 9.35 31.35 -8.19
C PHE A 6 10.32 31.12 -9.38
N PRO A 7 11.53 31.73 -9.41
CA PRO A 7 12.45 31.53 -10.54
C PRO A 7 12.96 30.09 -10.64
N ILE A 8 13.18 29.39 -9.53
CA ILE A 8 13.59 27.99 -9.54
C ILE A 8 12.48 27.13 -10.14
N THR A 9 11.23 27.36 -9.74
CA THR A 9 10.07 26.61 -10.25
C THR A 9 9.88 26.82 -11.75
N LEU A 10 10.00 28.08 -12.20
CA LEU A 10 9.92 28.42 -13.62
C LEU A 10 11.10 27.82 -14.41
N GLY A 11 12.30 27.86 -13.84
CA GLY A 11 13.48 27.22 -14.39
C GLY A 11 13.26 25.74 -14.65
N LEU A 12 12.83 24.97 -13.62
CA LEU A 12 12.57 23.53 -13.76
C LEU A 12 11.49 23.20 -14.81
N LEU A 13 10.48 24.06 -14.96
CA LEU A 13 9.45 23.87 -15.99
C LEU A 13 10.03 24.02 -17.40
N LEU A 14 10.87 25.03 -17.60
CA LEU A 14 11.42 25.39 -18.91
C LEU A 14 12.65 24.56 -19.28
N THR A 15 13.41 24.03 -18.31
CA THR A 15 14.62 23.22 -18.54
C THR A 15 14.44 22.16 -19.64
N PRO A 16 13.45 21.24 -19.59
CA PRO A 16 13.31 20.22 -20.63
C PRO A 16 13.01 20.81 -22.03
N THR A 17 12.31 21.94 -22.11
CA THR A 17 12.06 22.62 -23.40
C THR A 17 13.32 23.30 -23.94
N ILE A 18 14.12 23.90 -23.06
CA ILE A 18 15.39 24.53 -23.43
C ILE A 18 16.38 23.47 -23.91
N ILE A 19 16.46 22.31 -23.24
CA ILE A 19 17.32 21.20 -23.66
C ILE A 19 16.95 20.74 -25.07
N LEU A 20 15.66 20.59 -25.38
CA LEU A 20 15.23 20.23 -26.74
C LEU A 20 15.59 21.28 -27.78
N LEU A 21 15.45 22.56 -27.44
CA LEU A 21 15.82 23.66 -28.33
C LEU A 21 17.33 23.66 -28.62
N VAL A 22 18.15 23.44 -27.59
CA VAL A 22 19.60 23.30 -27.75
C VAL A 22 19.94 22.08 -28.61
N LEU A 23 19.27 20.94 -28.37
CA LEU A 23 19.48 19.72 -29.15
C LEU A 23 19.13 19.92 -30.63
N ARG A 24 18.05 20.64 -30.90
CA ARG A 24 17.60 21.01 -32.25
C ARG A 24 18.63 21.88 -32.97
N MET A 25 19.18 22.89 -32.29
CA MET A 25 20.20 23.76 -32.86
C MET A 25 21.54 23.02 -33.06
N SER A 26 21.87 22.09 -32.17
CA SER A 26 23.13 21.34 -32.22
C SER A 26 23.13 20.20 -33.24
N LEU A 27 21.97 19.62 -33.55
CA LEU A 27 21.84 18.43 -34.39
C LEU A 27 20.86 18.69 -35.54
N PRO A 28 21.35 19.06 -36.73
CA PRO A 28 20.48 19.36 -37.88
C PRO A 28 19.66 18.16 -38.37
N VAL A 29 20.12 16.94 -38.07
CA VAL A 29 19.37 15.69 -38.34
C VAL A 29 18.07 15.63 -37.54
N ILE A 30 18.07 16.15 -36.30
CA ILE A 30 16.86 16.15 -35.46
C ILE A 30 15.90 17.23 -35.95
N ASP A 31 16.43 18.38 -36.37
CA ASP A 31 15.62 19.46 -36.93
C ASP A 31 14.91 19.04 -38.22
N SER A 32 15.61 18.36 -39.14
CA SER A 32 15.01 17.93 -40.41
C SER A 32 13.87 16.91 -40.21
N ILE A 33 13.99 16.01 -39.23
CA ILE A 33 12.95 15.04 -38.89
C ILE A 33 11.77 15.72 -38.18
N LEU A 34 12.02 16.66 -37.27
CA LEU A 34 10.96 17.36 -36.52
C LEU A 34 10.20 18.39 -37.35
N VAL A 35 10.84 19.01 -38.35
CA VAL A 35 10.21 19.97 -39.27
C VAL A 35 9.17 19.28 -40.16
N SER A 36 9.36 17.99 -40.46
CA SER A 36 8.48 17.23 -41.36
C SER A 36 7.04 17.18 -40.87
N ASP A 37 6.81 17.07 -39.55
CA ASP A 37 5.48 16.87 -38.97
C ASP A 37 5.17 17.85 -37.84
N ARG A 38 4.27 18.80 -38.12
CA ARG A 38 3.79 19.79 -37.13
C ARG A 38 3.16 19.13 -35.89
N ASN A 39 2.46 18.01 -36.06
CA ASN A 39 1.81 17.30 -34.96
C ASN A 39 2.84 16.66 -34.02
N VAL A 40 3.93 16.12 -34.58
CA VAL A 40 5.03 15.52 -33.82
C VAL A 40 5.77 16.59 -33.02
N LEU A 41 6.02 17.76 -33.64
CA LEU A 41 6.65 18.89 -32.97
C LEU A 41 5.87 19.35 -31.73
N ILE A 42 4.55 19.49 -31.86
CA ILE A 42 3.65 19.86 -30.74
C ILE A 42 3.69 18.77 -29.67
N GLY A 43 3.59 17.49 -30.07
CA GLY A 43 3.63 16.35 -29.15
C GLY A 43 4.89 16.31 -28.29
N ILE A 44 6.06 16.56 -28.90
CA ILE A 44 7.35 16.57 -28.21
C ILE A 44 7.43 17.72 -27.20
N HIS A 45 6.96 18.92 -27.54
CA HIS A 45 6.96 20.06 -26.61
C HIS A 45 5.99 19.84 -25.45
N VAL A 46 4.80 19.26 -25.70
CA VAL A 46 3.86 18.87 -24.64
C VAL A 46 4.48 17.83 -23.71
N PHE A 47 5.19 16.84 -24.26
CA PHE A 47 5.88 15.83 -23.47
C PHE A 47 7.01 16.43 -22.62
N ALA A 48 7.78 17.38 -23.17
CA ALA A 48 8.81 18.09 -22.43
C ALA A 48 8.24 18.91 -21.27
N VAL A 49 7.13 19.63 -21.48
CA VAL A 49 6.42 20.35 -20.42
C VAL A 49 5.89 19.38 -19.36
N MET A 50 5.39 18.21 -19.75
CA MET A 50 4.97 17.15 -18.82
C MET A 50 6.12 16.71 -17.91
N ILE A 51 7.31 16.50 -18.47
CA ILE A 51 8.53 16.18 -17.70
C ILE A 51 8.86 17.32 -16.73
N GLY A 52 8.79 18.58 -17.18
CA GLY A 52 9.01 19.76 -16.33
C GLY A 52 8.05 19.82 -15.15
N LEU A 53 6.77 19.48 -15.39
CA LEU A 53 5.73 19.42 -14.36
C LEU A 53 6.00 18.31 -13.34
N ILE A 54 6.45 17.13 -13.79
CA ILE A 54 6.91 16.04 -12.91
C ILE A 54 8.11 16.49 -12.07
N LEU A 55 9.06 17.23 -12.65
CA LEU A 55 10.24 17.76 -11.95
C LEU A 55 9.88 18.78 -10.86
N ILE A 56 8.87 19.62 -11.10
CA ILE A 56 8.32 20.52 -10.08
C ILE A 56 7.71 19.72 -8.94
N GLY A 57 6.91 18.69 -9.27
CA GLY A 57 6.25 17.82 -8.29
C GLY A 57 7.23 16.94 -7.51
N ARG A 58 8.37 16.59 -8.12
CA ARG A 58 9.49 15.89 -7.46
C ARG A 58 10.31 16.88 -6.65
N GLY A 59 9.66 17.47 -5.66
CA GLY A 59 10.28 18.19 -4.56
C GLY A 59 11.32 17.31 -3.89
N ASN A 60 12.61 17.54 -4.12
CA ASN A 60 13.65 17.07 -3.21
C ASN A 60 13.34 17.73 -1.86
N LYS A 61 12.69 16.98 -0.98
CA LYS A 61 12.54 17.36 0.42
C LYS A 61 13.96 17.30 0.98
N ASN A 62 14.66 18.44 0.92
CA ASN A 62 15.83 18.63 1.73
C ASN A 62 15.34 18.44 3.15
N LYS A 63 15.72 17.30 3.74
CA LYS A 63 15.44 17.02 5.14
C LYS A 63 16.43 17.90 5.89
N ASP A 64 16.05 19.15 6.07
CA ASP A 64 16.82 20.05 6.91
C ASP A 64 16.98 19.37 8.28
N HIS A 65 18.06 19.65 8.98
CA HIS A 65 18.33 19.09 10.30
C HIS A 65 17.20 19.40 11.30
N GLU A 66 16.48 20.51 11.10
CA GLU A 66 15.25 20.83 11.82
C GLU A 66 14.07 19.89 11.47
N PHE A 67 13.99 19.38 10.24
CA PHE A 67 13.00 18.39 9.82
C PHE A 67 13.26 17.02 10.44
N LEU A 68 14.53 16.64 10.58
CA LEU A 68 14.92 15.42 11.31
C LEU A 68 14.62 15.54 12.81
N ARG A 69 14.93 16.70 13.40
CA ARG A 69 14.65 16.98 14.82
C ARG A 69 13.15 16.98 15.11
N SER A 70 12.35 17.64 14.29
CA SER A 70 10.88 17.62 14.44
C SER A 70 10.31 16.22 14.22
N GLY A 71 10.87 15.42 13.31
CA GLY A 71 10.49 14.02 13.13
C GLY A 71 10.79 13.15 14.36
N ALA A 72 11.89 13.38 15.07
CA ALA A 72 12.19 12.67 16.31
C ALA A 72 11.22 13.08 17.44
N ILE A 73 10.92 14.37 17.55
CA ILE A 73 9.96 14.90 18.54
C ILE A 73 8.55 14.36 18.28
N ASP A 74 8.11 14.31 17.02
CA ASP A 74 6.78 13.80 16.63
C ASP A 74 6.63 12.29 16.91
N ARG A 75 7.70 11.52 16.73
CA ARG A 75 7.72 10.11 17.14
C ARG A 75 7.56 9.96 18.64
N LEU A 76 8.30 10.76 19.42
CA LEU A 76 8.27 10.70 20.87
C LEU A 76 6.91 11.15 21.42
N SER A 77 6.33 12.22 20.89
CA SER A 77 4.99 12.69 21.28
C SER A 77 3.91 11.66 20.98
N ARG A 78 4.05 10.90 19.88
CA ARG A 78 3.15 9.80 19.56
C ARG A 78 3.25 8.65 20.54
N THR A 79 4.46 8.30 20.98
CA THR A 79 4.66 7.27 22.00
C THR A 79 4.04 7.70 23.32
N TYR A 80 4.27 8.95 23.75
CA TYR A 80 3.64 9.50 24.95
C TYR A 80 2.12 9.56 24.85
N GLY A 81 1.57 9.94 23.69
CA GLY A 81 0.11 9.92 23.49
C GLY A 81 -0.51 8.52 23.57
N LEU A 82 0.23 7.48 23.20
CA LEU A 82 -0.20 6.09 23.37
C LEU A 82 -0.07 5.63 24.83
N GLU A 83 1.00 6.04 25.50
CA GLU A 83 1.22 5.82 26.94
C GLU A 83 0.09 6.43 27.77
N ASP A 84 -0.22 7.72 27.57
CA ASP A 84 -1.37 8.41 28.17
C ASP A 84 -2.70 7.75 27.79
N GLY A 85 -2.77 7.20 26.57
CA GLY A 85 -3.90 6.41 26.08
C GLY A 85 -4.06 5.03 26.74
N GLY A 86 -3.25 4.71 27.75
CA GLY A 86 -3.35 3.47 28.51
C GLY A 86 -2.79 2.25 27.77
N LEU A 87 -1.86 2.44 26.83
CA LEU A 87 -1.22 1.34 26.09
C LEU A 87 -0.63 0.29 27.04
N TRP A 88 0.03 0.72 28.13
CA TRP A 88 0.61 -0.17 29.12
C TRP A 88 -0.45 -0.97 29.89
N SER A 89 -1.51 -0.30 30.35
CA SER A 89 -2.62 -0.97 31.03
C SER A 89 -3.29 -2.02 30.15
N ARG A 90 -3.45 -1.73 28.84
CA ARG A 90 -4.00 -2.69 27.87
C ARG A 90 -3.05 -3.86 27.59
N ALA A 91 -1.75 -3.61 27.57
CA ALA A 91 -0.73 -4.65 27.41
C ALA A 91 -0.70 -5.58 28.63
N ASP A 92 -0.75 -5.02 29.85
CA ASP A 92 -0.83 -5.78 31.10
C ASP A 92 -2.10 -6.63 31.17
N GLU A 93 -3.25 -6.06 30.76
CA GLU A 93 -4.50 -6.81 30.69
C GLU A 93 -4.45 -7.95 29.66
N ALA A 94 -3.85 -7.71 28.48
CA ALA A 94 -3.66 -8.74 27.47
C ALA A 94 -2.74 -9.87 27.97
N LEU A 95 -1.67 -9.53 28.69
CA LEU A 95 -0.77 -10.50 29.30
C LEU A 95 -1.49 -11.31 30.38
N ALA A 96 -2.25 -10.67 31.26
CA ALA A 96 -3.05 -11.36 32.27
C ALA A 96 -4.11 -12.29 31.64
N ARG A 97 -4.72 -11.91 30.51
CA ARG A 97 -5.65 -12.76 29.76
C ARG A 97 -4.95 -13.97 29.14
N LEU A 98 -3.72 -13.79 28.64
CA LEU A 98 -2.88 -14.89 28.13
C LEU A 98 -2.45 -15.83 29.25
N GLU A 99 -2.02 -15.30 30.38
CA GLU A 99 -1.60 -16.09 31.55
C GLU A 99 -2.78 -16.92 32.10
N ARG A 100 -3.97 -16.34 32.22
CA ARG A 100 -5.19 -17.08 32.62
C ARG A 100 -5.61 -18.15 31.61
N ARG A 101 -5.33 -17.95 30.32
CA ARG A 101 -5.61 -18.93 29.27
C ARG A 101 -4.58 -20.06 29.29
N ASN A 102 -3.32 -19.75 29.58
CA ASN A 102 -2.23 -20.71 29.64
C ASN A 102 -2.24 -21.51 30.96
N SER A 103 -2.62 -20.91 32.09
CA SER A 103 -2.72 -21.61 33.37
C SER A 103 -3.76 -22.74 33.40
N LYS A 104 -4.73 -22.71 32.47
CA LYS A 104 -5.72 -23.78 32.27
C LYS A 104 -5.27 -24.89 31.32
N LYS A 105 -4.16 -24.70 30.61
CA LYS A 105 -3.58 -25.73 29.74
C LYS A 105 -2.35 -26.29 30.43
N LYS A 106 -2.25 -27.62 30.50
CA LYS A 106 -1.02 -28.29 30.97
C LYS A 106 0.17 -27.69 30.20
N PRO A 107 1.33 -27.45 30.86
CA PRO A 107 2.52 -27.00 30.14
C PRO A 107 2.73 -27.96 28.99
N VAL A 108 2.70 -27.45 27.77
CA VAL A 108 3.12 -28.22 26.61
C VAL A 108 4.60 -28.45 26.84
N GLN A 109 4.93 -29.60 27.43
CA GLN A 109 6.29 -30.10 27.51
C GLN A 109 6.72 -30.31 26.07
N MET A 110 7.39 -29.31 25.49
CA MET A 110 8.26 -29.52 24.34
C MET A 110 9.43 -30.38 24.84
N SER A 111 9.18 -31.69 25.04
CA SER A 111 10.20 -32.66 25.47
C SER A 111 11.05 -33.14 24.31
N GLU A 112 10.74 -32.73 23.08
CA GLU A 112 11.63 -32.92 21.95
C GLU A 112 12.65 -31.78 21.93
N GLY A 113 13.89 -32.12 22.30
CA GLY A 113 15.00 -31.17 22.24
C GLY A 113 15.21 -30.69 20.80
N VAL A 114 15.70 -29.46 20.65
CA VAL A 114 16.04 -28.81 19.36
C VAL A 114 16.84 -29.69 18.38
N ALA A 115 17.53 -30.73 18.86
CA ALA A 115 18.20 -31.75 18.05
C ALA A 115 17.25 -32.58 17.16
N SER A 116 15.98 -32.75 17.56
CA SER A 116 14.96 -33.47 16.79
C SER A 116 14.42 -32.69 15.59
N ILE A 117 14.57 -31.35 15.59
CA ILE A 117 14.13 -30.49 14.49
C ILE A 117 14.99 -30.73 13.23
N ASN A 118 16.19 -31.30 13.40
CA ASN A 118 17.09 -31.69 12.32
C ASN A 118 17.14 -33.21 12.09
N ALA A 119 16.27 -33.99 12.73
CA ALA A 119 16.13 -35.40 12.40
C ALA A 119 15.40 -35.48 11.05
N GLU A 120 16.14 -35.87 10.02
CA GLU A 120 15.57 -36.12 8.70
C GLU A 120 14.42 -37.13 8.79
N SER A 121 13.36 -36.87 8.02
CA SER A 121 12.17 -37.71 8.02
C SER A 121 12.53 -39.08 7.43
N ARG A 122 12.08 -40.15 8.09
CA ARG A 122 12.29 -41.52 7.61
C ARG A 122 11.63 -41.67 6.25
N GLU A 123 12.43 -42.01 5.23
CA GLU A 123 11.97 -42.28 3.88
C GLU A 123 10.88 -43.37 3.89
N LEU A 124 9.72 -43.02 3.34
CA LEU A 124 8.62 -43.95 3.09
C LEU A 124 8.71 -44.36 1.63
N ASP A 125 9.06 -45.63 1.38
CA ASP A 125 9.08 -46.21 0.03
C ASP A 125 7.63 -46.37 -0.45
N LEU A 126 7.16 -45.39 -1.20
CA LEU A 126 5.91 -45.45 -1.94
C LEU A 126 6.26 -46.03 -3.31
N GLY A 127 6.01 -47.33 -3.50
CA GLY A 127 6.10 -47.97 -4.82
C GLY A 127 5.20 -47.30 -5.87
N ASP A 128 5.19 -47.81 -7.10
CA ASP A 128 4.55 -47.22 -8.30
C ASP A 128 3.01 -47.03 -8.24
N GLN A 129 2.50 -46.29 -7.26
CA GLN A 129 1.11 -45.93 -7.09
C GLN A 129 1.03 -44.42 -6.83
N GLU A 130 0.34 -43.72 -7.72
CA GLU A 130 0.22 -42.26 -7.73
C GLU A 130 -0.36 -41.75 -6.39
N PRO A 131 0.37 -40.92 -5.62
CA PRO A 131 -0.11 -40.48 -4.32
C PRO A 131 -1.21 -39.43 -4.47
N GLY A 132 -2.38 -39.73 -3.91
CA GLY A 132 -3.44 -38.73 -3.70
C GLY A 132 -3.03 -37.71 -2.64
N ASP A 133 -3.09 -36.43 -3.02
CA ASP A 133 -3.00 -35.19 -2.23
C ASP A 133 -2.17 -35.26 -0.93
N ILE A 134 -0.90 -34.85 -1.04
CA ILE A 134 0.02 -34.71 0.09
C ILE A 134 -0.42 -33.51 0.93
N ARG A 135 -1.16 -33.76 2.02
CA ARG A 135 -1.45 -32.75 3.04
C ARG A 135 -0.21 -32.47 3.89
N VAL A 136 0.54 -31.44 3.50
CA VAL A 136 1.62 -30.86 4.32
C VAL A 136 1.01 -30.19 5.55
N SER A 137 1.09 -30.87 6.70
CA SER A 137 0.70 -30.30 7.99
C SER A 137 1.74 -29.28 8.43
N GLY A 138 1.50 -27.99 8.15
CA GLY A 138 2.38 -26.90 8.58
C GLY A 138 2.24 -25.59 7.82
N VAL A 139 1.55 -25.57 6.67
CA VAL A 139 1.27 -24.31 5.97
C VAL A 139 -0.17 -23.89 6.28
N GLU A 140 -0.32 -23.07 7.31
CA GLU A 140 -1.50 -22.23 7.45
C GLU A 140 -1.46 -21.15 6.36
N VAL A 141 -1.97 -21.50 5.17
CA VAL A 141 -2.30 -20.51 4.14
C VAL A 141 -3.45 -19.68 4.71
N SER A 142 -3.12 -18.55 5.33
CA SER A 142 -4.09 -17.51 5.64
C SER A 142 -4.58 -16.91 4.33
N THR A 143 -5.58 -17.54 3.70
CA THR A 143 -6.44 -16.86 2.74
C THR A 143 -7.28 -15.86 3.52
N ASP A 144 -6.87 -14.60 3.45
CA ASP A 144 -7.65 -13.45 3.95
C ASP A 144 -8.90 -13.27 3.08
N THR A 145 -9.87 -14.15 3.29
CA THR A 145 -11.28 -13.93 2.98
C THR A 145 -11.93 -13.34 4.23
N GLY A 146 -11.77 -12.03 4.39
CA GLY A 146 -12.61 -11.26 5.29
C GLY A 146 -13.98 -11.07 4.67
N ASP A 147 -14.98 -11.79 5.17
CA ASP A 147 -16.32 -11.26 5.46
C ASP A 147 -17.17 -12.31 6.20
N GLU A 148 -17.63 -11.92 7.39
CA GLU A 148 -18.98 -12.13 8.00
C GLU A 148 -18.87 -11.95 9.53
N GLN A 149 -19.23 -10.78 10.07
CA GLN A 149 -20.56 -10.41 10.59
C GLN A 149 -21.10 -11.29 11.73
N ASN A 150 -21.23 -10.70 12.93
CA ASN A 150 -22.48 -10.73 13.71
C ASN A 150 -22.47 -9.66 14.86
N PRO A 151 -23.61 -9.32 15.52
CA PRO A 151 -24.04 -7.93 15.66
C PRO A 151 -24.27 -7.51 17.12
N GLN A 152 -24.06 -6.23 17.44
CA GLN A 152 -24.72 -5.63 18.60
C GLN A 152 -24.71 -4.09 18.49
N GLU A 153 -25.92 -3.53 18.51
CA GLU A 153 -26.24 -2.09 18.58
C GLU A 153 -25.93 -1.49 19.97
N PRO A 154 -26.29 -0.21 20.26
CA PRO A 154 -26.07 1.03 19.52
C PRO A 154 -25.32 2.04 20.40
N GLY A 155 -24.32 2.74 19.86
CA GLY A 155 -23.48 3.64 20.65
C GLY A 155 -22.86 4.76 19.84
N ASN A 156 -23.67 5.77 19.52
CA ASN A 156 -23.28 7.19 19.36
C ASN A 156 -21.79 7.45 19.07
N THR A 157 -21.40 7.31 17.80
CA THR A 157 -20.17 7.92 17.30
C THR A 157 -20.50 8.81 16.11
N LEU A 158 -20.27 10.09 16.35
CA LEU A 158 -20.37 11.19 15.40
C LEU A 158 -19.65 10.82 14.11
N ALA A 159 -20.43 10.60 13.05
CA ALA A 159 -19.93 10.31 11.72
C ALA A 159 -19.17 11.52 11.17
N ILE A 160 -17.88 11.60 11.48
CA ILE A 160 -16.97 12.52 10.81
C ILE A 160 -16.81 12.00 9.38
N LYS A 161 -17.68 12.48 8.49
CA LYS A 161 -17.64 12.21 7.06
C LYS A 161 -16.39 12.88 6.48
N ARG A 162 -15.25 12.21 6.61
CA ARG A 162 -13.97 12.70 6.10
C ARG A 162 -13.99 12.55 4.57
N LYS A 163 -14.48 13.59 3.90
CA LYS A 163 -14.51 13.70 2.43
C LYS A 163 -13.07 13.75 1.91
N SER A 164 -12.44 12.59 1.73
CA SER A 164 -11.11 12.51 1.14
C SER A 164 -11.19 12.93 -0.32
N ARG A 165 -10.72 14.13 -0.64
CA ARG A 165 -10.55 14.59 -2.03
C ARG A 165 -9.25 13.95 -2.56
N GLY A 166 -9.35 13.05 -3.54
CA GLY A 166 -8.17 12.44 -4.17
C GLY A 166 -8.42 11.04 -4.72
N ILE A 167 -7.34 10.25 -4.79
CA ILE A 167 -7.29 8.90 -5.38
C ILE A 167 -8.21 7.91 -4.63
N SER A 168 -8.39 8.08 -3.31
CA SER A 168 -9.35 7.28 -2.52
C SER A 168 -10.79 7.47 -3.00
N ALA A 169 -11.22 8.71 -3.28
CA ALA A 169 -12.56 8.96 -3.83
C ALA A 169 -12.75 8.38 -5.24
N TRP A 170 -11.67 8.21 -6.01
CA TRP A 170 -11.71 7.54 -7.30
C TRP A 170 -11.85 6.01 -7.14
N LEU A 171 -11.12 5.42 -6.18
CA LEU A 171 -11.24 4.01 -5.84
C LEU A 171 -12.64 3.68 -5.30
N ASP A 172 -13.19 4.51 -4.42
CA ASP A 172 -14.53 4.33 -3.87
C ASP A 172 -15.60 4.36 -4.97
N ARG A 173 -15.50 5.31 -5.91
CA ARG A 173 -16.41 5.37 -7.08
C ARG A 173 -16.29 4.14 -7.99
N ARG A 174 -15.10 3.53 -8.08
CA ARG A 174 -14.88 2.32 -8.88
C ARG A 174 -15.42 1.08 -8.17
N ALA A 175 -15.22 0.98 -6.87
CA ALA A 175 -15.78 -0.08 -6.03
C ALA A 175 -17.32 -0.04 -6.05
N GLU A 176 -17.91 1.14 -5.92
CA GLU A 176 -19.36 1.33 -5.98
C GLU A 176 -19.95 0.88 -7.34
N LYS A 177 -19.29 1.22 -8.46
CA LYS A 177 -19.69 0.76 -9.80
C LYS A 177 -19.61 -0.77 -9.94
N LEU A 178 -18.64 -1.42 -9.32
CA LEU A 178 -18.49 -2.88 -9.36
C LEU A 178 -19.57 -3.56 -8.51
N ALA A 179 -19.86 -3.04 -7.32
CA ALA A 179 -20.89 -3.55 -6.43
C ALA A 179 -22.27 -3.47 -7.08
N ARG A 180 -22.60 -2.36 -7.75
CA ARG A 180 -23.85 -2.21 -8.52
C ARG A 180 -23.96 -3.26 -9.63
N LYS A 181 -22.90 -3.47 -10.42
CA LYS A 181 -22.90 -4.52 -11.45
C LYS A 181 -23.08 -5.93 -10.89
N ARG A 182 -22.54 -6.23 -9.71
CA ARG A 182 -22.75 -7.53 -9.03
C ARG A 182 -24.20 -7.68 -8.56
N LEU A 183 -24.79 -6.63 -7.99
CA LEU A 183 -26.20 -6.62 -7.58
C LEU A 183 -27.15 -6.80 -8.77
N ASP A 184 -26.90 -6.11 -9.89
CA ASP A 184 -27.70 -6.27 -11.11
C ASP A 184 -27.58 -7.69 -11.67
N LYS A 185 -26.37 -8.28 -11.62
CA LYS A 185 -26.16 -9.69 -12.03
C LYS A 185 -26.90 -10.68 -11.14
N ILE A 186 -26.94 -10.44 -9.83
CA ILE A 186 -27.70 -11.26 -8.87
C ILE A 186 -29.20 -11.13 -9.13
N ARG A 187 -29.70 -9.90 -9.37
CA ARG A 187 -31.11 -9.65 -9.71
C ARG A 187 -31.53 -10.32 -11.02
N LEU A 188 -30.68 -10.27 -12.05
CA LEU A 188 -30.96 -10.94 -13.33
C LEU A 188 -31.03 -12.46 -13.15
N LYS A 189 -30.12 -13.06 -12.37
CA LYS A 189 -30.18 -14.49 -12.03
C LYS A 189 -31.42 -14.87 -11.22
N GLN A 190 -31.93 -13.98 -10.37
CA GLN A 190 -33.17 -14.22 -9.61
C GLN A 190 -34.43 -14.08 -10.48
N GLN A 191 -34.38 -13.30 -11.56
CA GLN A 191 -35.47 -13.19 -12.53
C GLN A 191 -35.48 -14.31 -13.56
N GLU A 192 -34.31 -14.88 -13.89
CA GLU A 192 -34.18 -16.01 -14.81
C GLU A 192 -34.62 -17.34 -14.18
N ASN A 193 -34.61 -17.44 -12.85
CA ASN A 193 -34.95 -18.65 -12.09
C ASN A 193 -36.40 -18.64 -11.55
N LYS A 194 -37.29 -17.83 -12.16
CA LYS A 194 -38.69 -17.65 -11.78
C LYS A 194 -39.58 -17.80 -13.01
#